data_AF-A0A645IJD2-F1
#
_entry.id   AF-A0A645IJD2-F1
#
_cell.length_a   1.000
_cell.length_b   1.000
_cell.length_c   1.000
_cell.angle_alpha   90.00
_cell.angle_beta   90.00
_cell.angle_gamma   90.00
#
_symmetry.space_group_name_H-M   'P 1'
#
loop_
_entity.id
_entity.type
_entity.pdbx_description
1 polymer ?
#
loop_
_entity_poly.entity_id
_entity_poly.type
_entity_poly.pdbx_seq_one_letter_code
_entity_poly.pdbx_strand_id
1 'polypeptide(L)'
;MANTIGVGNIGGVATAITMGGPGAIFWMWISGLLGMSTKACEIILGQRYRVKYENSMDEYICDRSFVMKNALGWKGGAIILAIFCFVLGPWTCCVQTESVTSALLEGFGVKPIITIIILGITCF
;
A
#
# COMPACT_ATOMS: atom_id res chain seq x y z
N MET A 1 9.09 -0.45 -2.96
CA MET A 1 9.78 0.16 -1.81
C MET A 1 9.26 1.57 -1.51
N ALA A 2 9.01 2.43 -2.52
CA ALA A 2 8.45 3.76 -2.32
C ALA A 2 7.09 3.79 -1.58
N ASN A 3 6.24 2.77 -1.78
CA ASN A 3 4.90 2.73 -1.17
C ASN A 3 4.87 2.26 0.30
N THR A 4 6.04 1.89 0.87
CA THR A 4 6.13 1.29 2.22
C THR A 4 6.74 2.23 3.26
N ILE A 5 7.28 3.37 2.83
CA ILE A 5 7.87 4.41 3.68
C ILE A 5 7.23 5.73 3.29
N GLY A 6 6.37 6.26 4.17
CA GLY A 6 5.66 7.52 3.94
C GLY A 6 5.37 8.25 5.25
N VAL A 7 5.04 9.55 5.14
CA VAL A 7 4.72 10.42 6.29
C VAL A 7 3.60 9.83 7.15
N GLY A 8 2.59 9.22 6.51
CA GLY A 8 1.49 8.52 7.19
C GLY A 8 1.93 7.36 8.10
N ASN A 9 3.06 6.70 7.82
CA ASN A 9 3.56 5.62 8.68
C ASN A 9 4.17 6.18 9.97
N ILE A 10 4.86 7.32 9.90
CA ILE A 10 5.47 7.97 11.07
C ILE A 10 4.36 8.52 11.98
N GLY A 11 3.38 9.23 11.40
CA GLY A 11 2.20 9.70 12.13
C GLY A 11 1.38 8.55 12.74
N GLY A 12 1.24 7.43 12.00
CA GLY A 12 0.58 6.23 12.49
C GLY A 12 1.29 5.59 13.68
N VAL A 13 2.61 5.49 13.66
CA VAL A 13 3.42 4.99 14.80
C VAL A 13 3.27 5.94 15.99
N ALA A 14 3.37 7.25 15.77
CA ALA A 14 3.21 8.25 16.82
C ALA A 14 1.84 8.10 17.50
N THR A 15 0.76 8.01 16.72
CA THR A 15 -0.63 7.86 17.19
C THR A 15 -0.83 6.54 17.92
N ALA A 16 -0.24 5.44 17.42
CA ALA A 16 -0.32 4.13 18.06
C ALA A 16 0.33 4.11 19.44
N ILE A 17 1.44 4.83 19.63
CA ILE A 17 2.11 4.94 20.92
C ILE A 17 1.34 5.86 21.87
N THR A 18 0.84 7.01 21.40
CA THR A 18 0.06 7.92 22.26
C THR A 18 -1.26 7.30 22.71
N MET A 19 -1.95 6.54 21.86
CA MET A 19 -3.22 5.91 22.21
C MET A 19 -3.05 4.54 22.90
N GLY A 20 -2.09 3.73 22.47
CA GLY A 20 -1.88 2.36 22.97
C GLY A 20 -0.85 2.21 24.08
N GLY A 21 -0.15 3.30 24.44
CA GLY A 21 0.95 3.28 25.41
C GLY A 21 2.24 2.62 24.86
N PRO A 22 3.29 2.53 25.70
CA PRO A 22 4.61 2.04 25.27
C PRO A 22 4.60 0.57 24.83
N GLY A 23 3.60 -0.22 25.25
CA GLY A 23 3.42 -1.61 24.85
C GLY A 23 3.04 -1.79 23.37
N ALA A 24 2.59 -0.74 22.68
CA ALA A 24 2.25 -0.80 21.25
C ALA A 24 3.46 -1.20 20.39
N ILE A 25 4.67 -0.79 20.77
CA ILE A 25 5.90 -1.05 20.01
C ILE A 25 6.17 -2.55 19.88
N PHE A 26 5.96 -3.31 20.96
CA PHE A 26 6.12 -4.77 20.96
C PHE A 26 5.18 -5.44 19.95
N TRP A 27 3.91 -5.01 19.92
CA TRP A 27 2.93 -5.53 18.98
C TRP A 27 3.19 -5.10 17.52
N MET A 28 3.76 -3.91 17.32
CA MET A 28 4.17 -3.44 15.99
C MET A 28 5.30 -4.31 15.43
N TRP A 29 6.27 -4.73 16.25
CA TRP A 29 7.33 -5.65 15.82
C TRP A 29 6.78 -7.04 15.46
N ILE A 30 5.90 -7.61 16.28
CA ILE A 30 5.27 -8.92 15.98
C ILE A 30 4.49 -8.85 14.66
N SER A 31 3.65 -7.82 14.50
CA SER A 31 2.86 -7.62 13.29
C SER A 31 3.76 -7.41 12.07
N GLY A 32 4.88 -6.70 12.23
CA GLY A 32 5.87 -6.51 11.18
C GLY A 32 6.53 -7.81 10.70
N LEU A 33 6.91 -8.69 11.63
CA LEU A 33 7.48 -10.00 11.30
C LEU A 33 6.48 -10.88 10.54
N LEU A 34 5.23 -10.97 11.01
CA LEU A 34 4.16 -11.73 10.36
C LEU A 34 3.75 -11.13 9.01
N GLY A 35 3.75 -9.80 8.90
CA GLY A 35 3.51 -9.09 7.66
C GLY A 35 4.56 -9.41 6.60
N MET A 36 5.83 -9.38 6.98
CA MET A 36 6.94 -9.72 6.06
C MET A 36 6.91 -11.16 5.60
N SER A 37 6.62 -12.13 6.48
CA SER A 37 6.50 -13.53 6.07
C SER A 37 5.38 -13.73 5.05
N THR A 38 4.23 -13.08 5.25
CA THR A 38 3.09 -13.16 4.32
C THR A 38 3.43 -12.52 2.98
N LYS A 39 4.10 -11.37 2.99
CA LYS A 39 4.57 -10.71 1.76
C LYS A 39 5.60 -11.53 1.00
N ALA A 40 6.49 -12.24 1.70
CA ALA A 40 7.43 -13.15 1.06
C ALA A 40 6.68 -14.27 0.32
N CYS A 41 5.67 -14.89 0.95
CA CYS A 41 4.83 -15.89 0.30
C CYS A 41 4.13 -15.33 -0.95
N GLU A 42 3.55 -14.12 -0.88
CA GLU A 42 2.91 -13.46 -2.03
C GLU A 42 3.89 -13.23 -3.20
N ILE A 43 5.10 -12.78 -2.92
CA ILE A 43 6.13 -12.52 -3.95
C ILE A 43 6.57 -13.82 -4.61
N ILE A 44 6.81 -14.87 -3.83
CA ILE A 44 7.22 -16.19 -4.34
C ILE A 44 6.13 -16.78 -5.24
N LEU A 45 4.87 -16.72 -4.81
CA LEU A 45 3.72 -17.14 -5.62
C LEU A 45 3.59 -16.31 -6.90
N GLY A 46 3.79 -14.99 -6.81
CA GLY A 46 3.75 -14.09 -7.96
C GLY A 46 4.82 -14.39 -9.00
N GLN A 47 6.03 -14.73 -8.58
CA GLN A 47 7.09 -15.12 -9.50
C GLN A 47 6.85 -16.51 -10.13
N ARG A 48 6.31 -17.47 -9.36
CA ARG A 48 6.04 -18.82 -9.84
C ARG A 48 4.89 -18.91 -10.85
N TYR A 49 3.84 -18.11 -10.66
CA TYR A 49 2.64 -18.12 -11.51
C TYR A 49 2.60 -16.94 -12.49
N ARG A 50 3.74 -16.28 -12.75
CA ARG A 50 3.81 -15.25 -13.78
C ARG A 50 3.49 -15.87 -15.14
N VAL A 51 2.59 -15.24 -15.89
CA VAL A 51 2.27 -15.65 -17.25
C VAL A 51 2.82 -14.60 -18.20
N LYS A 52 3.58 -15.03 -19.22
CA LYS A 52 4.02 -14.15 -20.30
C LYS A 52 2.82 -13.78 -21.14
N TYR A 53 2.65 -12.49 -21.41
CA TYR A 53 1.60 -12.05 -22.31
C TYR A 53 1.97 -12.44 -23.75
N GLU A 54 1.04 -13.07 -24.47
CA GLU A 54 1.31 -13.68 -25.78
C GLU A 54 1.42 -12.64 -26.92
N ASN A 55 1.03 -11.38 -26.68
CA ASN A 55 0.93 -10.32 -27.71
C ASN A 55 1.91 -9.13 -27.57
N SER A 56 2.77 -9.10 -26.54
CA SER A 56 3.79 -8.04 -26.38
C SER A 56 5.09 -8.66 -25.86
N MET A 57 6.21 -8.40 -26.54
CA MET A 57 7.47 -9.13 -26.35
C MET A 57 8.18 -8.94 -25.00
N ASP A 58 7.68 -8.09 -24.07
CA ASP A 58 8.33 -7.89 -22.76
C ASP A 58 7.39 -7.55 -21.59
N GLU A 59 6.08 -7.80 -21.72
CA GLU A 59 5.13 -7.53 -20.64
C GLU A 59 4.77 -8.81 -19.87
N TYR A 60 5.16 -8.86 -18.59
CA TYR A 60 4.75 -9.90 -17.65
C TYR A 60 3.54 -9.40 -16.87
N ILE A 61 2.40 -10.06 -17.02
CA ILE A 61 1.25 -9.77 -16.16
C ILE A 61 1.41 -10.56 -14.87
N CYS A 62 1.78 -9.84 -13.81
CA CYS A 62 1.88 -10.34 -12.45
C CYS A 62 0.86 -9.63 -11.55
N ASP A 63 -0.43 -9.63 -11.92
CA ASP A 63 -1.46 -9.10 -11.03
C ASP A 63 -1.81 -10.13 -9.94
N ARG A 64 -1.99 -9.67 -8.70
CA ARG A 64 -2.33 -10.55 -7.55
C ARG A 64 -3.61 -11.33 -7.82
N SER A 65 -4.55 -10.77 -8.58
CA SER A 65 -5.81 -11.41 -8.96
C SER A 65 -5.57 -12.57 -9.94
N PHE A 66 -4.56 -12.45 -10.81
CA PHE A 66 -4.20 -13.50 -11.76
C PHE A 66 -3.41 -14.63 -11.09
N VAL A 67 -2.53 -14.28 -10.14
CA VAL A 67 -1.85 -15.26 -9.27
C VAL A 67 -2.88 -16.01 -8.42
N MET A 68 -3.86 -15.33 -7.82
CA MET A 68 -4.94 -15.97 -7.06
C MET A 68 -5.75 -16.95 -7.94
N LYS A 69 -6.04 -16.57 -9.18
CA LYS A 69 -6.76 -17.42 -10.15
C LYS A 69 -5.96 -18.66 -10.56
N ASN A 70 -4.65 -18.53 -10.79
CA ASN A 70 -3.79 -19.62 -11.26
C ASN A 70 -3.17 -20.46 -10.14
N ALA A 71 -2.95 -19.90 -8.95
CA ALA A 71 -2.34 -20.59 -7.81
C ALA A 71 -3.35 -21.34 -6.94
N LEU A 72 -4.56 -20.80 -6.76
CA LEU A 72 -5.59 -21.38 -5.88
C LEU A 72 -6.79 -21.97 -6.64
N GLY A 73 -6.87 -21.79 -7.97
CA GLY A 73 -7.99 -22.29 -8.80
C GLY A 73 -9.34 -21.61 -8.50
N TRP A 74 -9.38 -20.64 -7.58
CA TRP A 74 -10.61 -20.06 -7.07
C TRP A 74 -10.93 -18.73 -7.78
N LYS A 75 -11.68 -18.84 -8.88
CA LYS A 75 -12.07 -17.69 -9.72
C LYS A 75 -12.87 -16.62 -8.95
N GLY A 76 -13.65 -17.03 -7.94
CA GLY A 76 -14.43 -16.12 -7.09
C GLY A 76 -13.56 -15.26 -6.16
N GLY A 77 -12.56 -15.87 -5.52
CA GLY A 77 -11.64 -15.14 -4.62
C GLY A 77 -10.80 -14.09 -5.34
N ALA A 78 -10.41 -14.36 -6.60
CA ALA A 78 -9.70 -13.39 -7.43
C ALA A 78 -10.54 -12.14 -7.75
N ILE A 79 -11.83 -12.31 -8.03
CA ILE A 79 -12.75 -11.19 -8.31
C ILE A 79 -12.99 -10.36 -7.05
N ILE A 80 -13.21 -11.03 -5.91
CA ILE A 80 -13.36 -10.34 -4.62
C ILE A 80 -12.10 -9.53 -4.29
N LEU A 81 -10.92 -10.13 -4.43
CA LEU A 81 -9.65 -9.44 -4.21
C LEU A 81 -9.49 -8.23 -5.15
N ALA A 82 -9.86 -8.37 -6.43
CA ALA A 82 -9.80 -7.28 -7.39
C ALA A 82 -10.72 -6.10 -7.00
N ILE A 83 -11.94 -6.41 -6.55
CA ILE A 83 -12.90 -5.40 -6.06
C ILE A 83 -12.33 -4.70 -4.81
N PHE A 84 -11.80 -5.45 -3.84
CA PHE A 84 -11.19 -4.87 -2.66
C PHE A 84 -9.96 -4.01 -3.00
N CYS A 85 -9.11 -4.44 -3.93
CA CYS A 85 -7.99 -3.64 -4.41
C CYS A 85 -8.45 -2.35 -5.09
N PHE A 86 -9.55 -2.39 -5.86
CA PHE A 86 -10.09 -1.21 -6.53
C PHE A 86 -10.72 -0.22 -5.54
N VAL A 87 -11.40 -0.72 -4.51
CA VAL A 87 -12.04 0.13 -3.49
C VAL A 87 -11.04 0.67 -2.48
N LEU A 88 -10.12 -0.16 -1.98
CA LEU A 88 -9.16 0.21 -0.94
C LEU A 88 -7.86 0.82 -1.48
N GLY A 89 -7.53 0.58 -2.76
CA GLY A 89 -6.35 1.17 -3.40
C GLY A 89 -6.34 2.70 -3.33
N PRO A 90 -7.39 3.38 -3.81
CA PRO A 90 -7.49 4.85 -3.76
C PRO A 90 -7.44 5.41 -2.34
N TRP A 91 -7.97 4.69 -1.36
CA TRP A 91 -7.94 5.11 0.05
C TRP A 91 -6.52 5.32 0.56
N THR A 92 -5.57 4.47 0.14
CA THR A 92 -4.17 4.61 0.57
C THR A 92 -3.51 5.89 0.03
N CYS A 93 -3.91 6.34 -1.16
CA CYS A 93 -3.45 7.60 -1.73
C CYS A 93 -4.02 8.80 -0.95
N CYS A 94 -5.31 8.75 -0.56
CA CYS A 94 -5.93 9.81 0.23
C CYS A 94 -5.23 10.03 1.57
N VAL A 95 -4.98 8.97 2.33
CA VAL A 95 -4.31 9.06 3.65
C VAL A 95 -2.88 9.61 3.51
N GLN A 96 -2.16 9.23 2.45
CA GLN A 96 -0.82 9.76 2.20
C GLN A 96 -0.85 11.26 1.87
N THR A 97 -1.74 11.72 1.00
CA THR A 97 -1.88 13.14 0.66
C THR A 97 -2.26 13.99 1.86
N GLU A 98 -3.17 13.51 2.72
CA GLU A 98 -3.54 14.19 3.97
C GLU A 98 -2.34 14.31 4.91
N SER A 99 -1.59 13.23 5.12
CA SER A 99 -0.41 13.25 6.00
C SER A 99 0.66 14.26 5.57
N VAL A 100 0.87 14.42 4.26
CA VAL A 100 1.80 15.41 3.69
C VAL A 100 1.24 16.83 3.85
N THR A 101 -0.06 17.00 3.64
CA THR A 101 -0.72 18.31 3.71
C THR A 101 -0.76 18.85 5.14
N SER A 102 -1.06 18.00 6.13
CA SER A 102 -1.01 18.37 7.55
C SER A 102 0.42 18.72 7.99
N ALA A 103 1.42 17.95 7.58
CA ALA A 103 2.81 18.23 7.91
C ALA A 103 3.31 19.58 7.33
N LEU A 104 2.88 19.93 6.12
CA LEU A 104 3.21 21.22 5.49
C LEU A 104 2.47 22.41 6.14
N LEU A 105 1.23 22.19 6.61
CA LEU A 105 0.50 23.18 7.36
C LEU A 105 1.17 23.47 8.71
N GLU A 106 1.54 22.42 9.47
CA GLU A 106 2.17 22.57 10.79
C GLU A 106 3.61 23.10 10.70
N GLY A 107 4.39 22.64 9.71
CA GLY A 107 5.80 23.03 9.57
C GLY A 107 6.01 24.39 8.92
N PHE A 108 5.21 24.73 7.90
CA PHE A 108 5.44 25.93 7.07
C PHE A 108 4.24 26.89 7.02
N GLY A 109 3.12 26.58 7.69
CA GLY A 109 1.92 27.44 7.69
C GLY A 109 1.23 27.55 6.34
N VAL A 110 1.57 26.68 5.38
CA VAL A 110 1.04 26.73 4.02
C VAL A 110 -0.39 26.21 4.00
N LYS A 111 -1.30 26.95 3.37
CA LYS A 111 -2.70 26.54 3.26
C LYS A 111 -2.82 25.19 2.52
N PRO A 112 -3.65 24.25 3.02
CA PRO A 112 -3.82 22.91 2.47
C PRO A 112 -4.12 22.87 0.96
N ILE A 113 -4.94 23.82 0.51
CA ILE A 113 -5.37 23.95 -0.89
C ILE A 113 -4.19 24.16 -1.84
N ILE A 114 -3.18 24.94 -1.43
CA ILE A 114 -2.02 25.24 -2.28
C ILE A 114 -1.14 23.98 -2.41
N THR A 115 -0.95 23.28 -1.30
CA THR A 115 -0.21 22.02 -1.24
C THR A 115 -0.82 20.94 -2.14
N ILE A 116 -2.15 20.78 -2.09
CA ILE A 116 -2.87 19.78 -2.90
C ILE A 116 -2.74 20.09 -4.40
N ILE A 117 -2.83 21.36 -4.80
CA ILE A 117 -2.68 21.76 -6.21
C ILE A 117 -1.27 21.44 -6.71
N ILE A 118 -0.23 21.75 -5.92
CA ILE A 118 1.16 21.48 -6.29
C ILE A 118 1.42 19.96 -6.38
N LEU A 119 0.95 19.19 -5.40
CA LEU A 119 1.03 17.73 -5.42
C LEU A 119 0.29 17.14 -6.62
N GLY A 120 -0.91 17.63 -6.93
CA GLY A 120 -1.71 17.17 -8.07
C GLY A 120 -1.02 17.43 -9.42
N ILE A 121 -0.29 18.54 -9.56
CA ILE A 121 0.45 18.87 -10.79
C ILE A 121 1.76 18.06 -10.90
N THR A 122 2.43 17.80 -9.79
CA THR A 122 3.73 17.11 -9.78
C THR A 122 3.64 15.59 -9.82
N CYS A 123 2.50 15.01 -9.43
CA CYS A 123 2.27 13.57 -9.38
C CYS A 123 1.52 13.00 -10.60
N PHE A 124 1.17 13.84 -11.58
CA PHE A 124 0.70 13.46 -12.91
C PHE A 124 1.87 13.07 -13.81
#